data_AF-A0A972D5P7-F1
#
_entry.id   AF-A0A972D5P7-F1
#
_cell.length_a   1.000
_cell.length_b   1.000
_cell.length_c   1.000
_cell.angle_alpha   90.00
_cell.angle_beta   90.00
_cell.angle_gamma   90.00
#
_symmetry.space_group_name_H-M   'P 1'
#
loop_
_entity.id
_entity.type
_entity.pdbx_description
1 polymer ?
#
loop_
_entity_poly.entity_id
_entity_poly.type
_entity_poly.pdbx_seq_one_letter_code
_entity_poly.pdbx_strand_id
1 'polypeptide(L)'
;MSQQNIIKMMEKVNHTFISVTGHSISFMDSQGRSVLPFNLNIFSEFCKYVINSEKGGPKCMECNNLCEEAEKELKPRITQCYMGLTMITIPIVINGKCNYSVTCGQMLMAGEKKKFLSALPLKAKELALDAKKLIAYGKKVKVVNERDLATTMMFLSLLAEYISITETQ
;
A
#
# COMPACT_ATOMS: atom_id res chain seq x y z
N MET A 1 -11.10 -4.03 24.94
CA MET A 1 -10.34 -5.21 24.44
C MET A 1 -8.89 -4.82 24.18
N SER A 2 -7.95 -5.75 24.22
CA SER A 2 -6.51 -5.45 24.16
C SER A 2 -6.01 -5.25 22.72
N GLN A 3 -4.98 -4.41 22.54
CA GLN A 3 -4.26 -4.18 21.26
C GLN A 3 -3.77 -5.49 20.60
N GLN A 4 -3.67 -6.59 21.34
CA GLN A 4 -3.27 -7.89 20.81
C GLN A 4 -4.36 -8.56 19.95
N ASN A 5 -5.64 -8.26 20.16
CA ASN A 5 -6.74 -8.88 19.41
C ASN A 5 -6.83 -8.34 17.98
N ILE A 6 -6.77 -7.02 17.83
CA ILE A 6 -6.77 -6.37 16.52
C ILE A 6 -5.59 -6.81 15.65
N ILE A 7 -4.38 -6.92 16.21
CA ILE A 7 -3.20 -7.34 15.44
C ILE A 7 -3.39 -8.76 14.90
N LYS A 8 -3.93 -9.68 15.71
CA LYS A 8 -4.26 -11.05 15.26
C LYS A 8 -5.33 -11.05 14.17
N MET A 9 -6.33 -10.18 14.26
CA MET A 9 -7.36 -10.03 13.22
C MET A 9 -6.72 -9.55 11.91
N MET A 10 -5.90 -8.49 11.97
CA MET A 10 -5.16 -7.96 10.83
C MET A 10 -4.28 -9.03 10.19
N GLU A 11 -3.58 -9.83 10.99
CA GLU A 11 -2.75 -10.94 10.50
C GLU A 11 -3.59 -11.99 9.75
N LYS A 12 -4.73 -12.40 10.32
CA LYS A 12 -5.64 -13.35 9.68
C LYS A 12 -6.21 -12.81 8.36
N VAL A 13 -6.62 -11.55 8.35
CA VAL A 13 -7.11 -10.87 7.13
C VAL A 13 -5.99 -10.79 6.09
N ASN A 14 -4.78 -10.39 6.48
CA ASN A 14 -3.63 -10.30 5.60
C ASN A 14 -3.32 -11.64 4.92
N HIS A 15 -3.21 -12.70 5.72
CA HIS A 15 -2.92 -14.04 5.22
C HIS A 15 -4.01 -14.56 4.28
N THR A 16 -5.28 -14.40 4.66
CA THR A 16 -6.42 -14.84 3.86
C THR A 16 -6.51 -14.08 2.54
N PHE A 17 -6.33 -12.76 2.58
CA PHE A 17 -6.36 -11.91 1.39
C PHE A 17 -5.26 -12.30 0.40
N ILE A 18 -4.02 -12.48 0.88
CA ILE A 18 -2.89 -12.90 0.04
C ILE A 18 -3.17 -14.28 -0.58
N SER A 19 -3.66 -15.23 0.20
CA SER A 19 -3.95 -16.59 -0.26
C SER A 19 -5.02 -16.64 -1.35
N VAL A 20 -6.07 -15.81 -1.23
CA VAL A 20 -7.19 -15.78 -2.18
C VAL A 20 -6.88 -14.95 -3.44
N THR A 21 -6.21 -13.81 -3.29
CA THR A 21 -6.06 -12.83 -4.38
C THR A 21 -4.68 -12.89 -5.05
N GLY A 22 -3.66 -13.39 -4.35
CA GLY A 22 -2.27 -13.26 -4.75
C GLY A 22 -1.73 -11.82 -4.67
N HIS A 23 -2.49 -10.86 -4.12
CA HIS A 23 -2.06 -9.46 -3.95
C HIS A 23 -1.65 -9.20 -2.51
N SER A 24 -0.60 -8.40 -2.33
CA SER A 24 -0.20 -7.93 -1.01
C SER A 24 -1.13 -6.81 -0.52
N ILE A 25 -1.53 -6.87 0.74
CA ILE A 25 -2.02 -5.72 1.50
C ILE A 25 -1.08 -5.46 2.68
N SER A 26 -1.10 -4.26 3.22
CA SER A 26 -0.30 -3.88 4.40
C SER A 26 -1.16 -3.10 5.37
N PHE A 27 -1.02 -3.39 6.65
CA PHE A 27 -1.67 -2.63 7.71
C PHE A 27 -0.66 -1.64 8.27
N MET A 28 -1.04 -0.37 8.32
CA MET A 28 -0.18 0.72 8.75
C MET A 28 -0.77 1.39 9.98
N ASP A 29 0.08 1.81 10.91
CA ASP A 29 -0.32 2.71 12.00
C ASP A 29 -0.50 4.15 11.51
N SER A 30 -0.91 5.05 12.40
CA SER A 30 -1.13 6.46 12.05
C SER A 30 0.11 7.18 11.51
N GLN A 31 1.31 6.70 11.85
CA GLN A 31 2.59 7.26 11.37
C GLN A 31 3.07 6.61 10.06
N GLY A 32 2.27 5.74 9.45
CA GLY A 32 2.62 5.02 8.22
C GLY A 32 3.58 3.86 8.42
N ARG A 33 3.80 3.42 9.67
CA ARG A 33 4.66 2.27 9.97
C ARG A 33 3.86 1.00 9.87
N SER A 34 4.47 -0.06 9.34
CA SER A 34 3.80 -1.34 9.20
C SER A 34 3.50 -1.97 10.57
N VAL A 35 2.25 -2.35 10.78
CA VAL A 35 1.79 -3.07 11.99
C VAL A 35 2.26 -4.53 11.96
N LEU A 36 2.31 -5.12 10.77
CA LEU A 36 2.79 -6.48 10.53
C LEU A 36 4.08 -6.45 9.71
N PRO A 37 5.00 -7.42 9.84
CA PRO A 37 6.16 -7.51 8.96
C PRO A 37 5.73 -7.58 7.48
N PHE A 38 6.42 -6.87 6.59
CA PHE A 38 6.15 -6.99 5.16
C PHE A 38 6.50 -8.38 4.66
N ASN A 39 5.54 -9.04 4.00
CA ASN A 39 5.83 -10.24 3.22
C ASN A 39 6.42 -9.85 1.86
N LEU A 40 7.72 -9.54 1.86
CA LEU A 40 8.42 -9.12 0.64
C LEU A 40 8.43 -10.18 -0.45
N ASN A 41 8.14 -11.47 -0.18
CA ASN A 41 8.07 -12.49 -1.23
C ASN A 41 6.92 -12.24 -2.21
N ILE A 42 5.83 -11.65 -1.75
CA ILE A 42 4.62 -11.38 -2.56
C ILE A 42 4.71 -10.05 -3.31
N PHE A 43 5.67 -9.19 -2.94
CA PHE A 43 5.82 -7.90 -3.59
C PHE A 43 6.27 -8.09 -5.05
N SER A 44 6.04 -7.08 -5.89
CA SER A 44 6.65 -7.00 -7.21
C SER A 44 8.16 -6.81 -7.05
N GLU A 45 8.95 -7.34 -7.99
CA GLU A 45 10.40 -7.13 -8.02
C GLU A 45 10.77 -5.65 -8.04
N PHE A 46 9.93 -4.81 -8.65
CA PHE A 46 10.11 -3.36 -8.65
C PHE A 46 10.02 -2.77 -7.23
N CYS A 47 8.94 -3.07 -6.50
CA CYS A 47 8.75 -2.56 -5.14
C CYS A 47 9.78 -3.16 -4.17
N LYS A 48 10.12 -4.45 -4.30
CA LYS A 48 11.20 -5.08 -3.51
C LYS A 48 12.53 -4.38 -3.72
N TYR A 49 12.85 -4.01 -4.96
CA TYR A 49 14.11 -3.35 -5.28
C TYR A 49 14.17 -1.93 -4.68
N VAL A 50 13.06 -1.18 -4.73
CA VAL A 50 13.00 0.18 -4.18
C VAL A 50 13.01 0.19 -2.66
N ILE A 51 12.15 -0.62 -2.01
CA ILE A 51 11.97 -0.59 -0.54
C ILE A 51 13.23 -1.03 0.22
N ASN A 52 14.03 -1.93 -0.36
CA ASN A 52 15.27 -2.41 0.24
C ASN A 52 16.47 -1.46 0.00
N SER A 53 16.28 -0.35 -0.71
CA SER A 53 17.34 0.63 -0.89
C SER A 53 17.34 1.67 0.23
N GLU A 54 18.55 2.15 0.57
CA GLU A 54 18.77 3.13 1.65
C GLU A 54 17.88 4.37 1.50
N LYS A 55 17.73 4.89 0.27
CA LYS A 55 16.92 6.08 -0.01
C LYS A 55 15.46 5.77 -0.34
N GLY A 56 15.19 4.60 -0.91
CA GLY A 56 13.84 4.23 -1.36
C GLY A 56 12.94 3.73 -0.22
N GLY A 57 13.49 3.01 0.76
CA GLY A 57 12.74 2.53 1.93
C GLY A 57 12.01 3.64 2.70
N PRO A 58 12.71 4.72 3.12
CA PRO A 58 12.08 5.87 3.78
C PRO A 58 10.98 6.51 2.93
N LYS A 59 11.18 6.64 1.61
CA LYS A 59 10.16 7.17 0.69
C LYS A 59 8.94 6.27 0.56
N CYS A 60 9.12 4.95 0.64
CA CYS A 60 7.99 4.02 0.68
C CYS A 60 7.18 4.18 1.97
N MET A 61 7.84 4.35 3.12
CA MET A 61 7.18 4.57 4.42
C MET A 61 6.38 5.88 4.44
N GLU A 62 6.96 6.97 3.93
CA GLU A 62 6.32 8.30 3.84
C GLU A 62 4.99 8.23 3.07
N CYS A 63 4.91 7.46 1.99
CA CYS A 63 3.69 7.31 1.19
C CYS A 63 2.52 6.62 1.94
N ASN A 64 2.80 6.01 3.09
CA ASN A 64 1.79 5.32 3.92
C ASN A 64 1.35 6.16 5.13
N ASN A 65 1.92 7.34 5.34
CA ASN A 65 1.63 8.18 6.48
C ASN A 65 0.18 8.69 6.44
N LEU A 66 -0.59 8.45 7.51
CA LEU A 66 -1.95 8.97 7.66
C LEU A 66 -1.98 10.29 8.42
N CYS A 67 -0.99 10.57 9.27
CA CYS A 67 -0.96 11.78 10.10
C CYS A 67 -0.87 13.06 9.28
N GLU A 68 -0.16 13.07 8.15
CA GLU A 68 -0.14 14.22 7.23
C GLU A 68 -1.51 14.50 6.61
N GLU A 69 -2.39 13.50 6.58
CA GLU A 69 -3.71 13.58 5.96
C GLU A 69 -4.86 13.62 6.97
N ALA A 70 -4.59 13.47 8.27
CA ALA A 70 -5.61 13.38 9.33
C ALA A 70 -6.48 14.64 9.50
N GLU A 71 -6.07 15.76 8.88
CA GLU A 71 -6.90 16.98 8.80
C GLU A 71 -7.93 16.96 7.67
N LYS A 72 -7.83 16.04 6.70
CA LYS A 72 -8.68 16.00 5.50
C LYS A 72 -9.20 14.58 5.23
N GLU A 73 -10.34 14.30 5.85
CA GLU A 73 -11.28 13.22 5.54
C GLU A 73 -10.78 11.77 5.79
N LEU A 74 -11.41 11.10 6.77
CA LEU A 74 -11.29 9.66 7.05
C LEU A 74 -11.95 8.81 5.94
N LYS A 75 -11.57 9.02 4.67
CA LYS A 75 -12.16 8.36 3.51
C LYS A 75 -11.17 7.45 2.78
N PRO A 76 -11.67 6.38 2.13
CA PRO A 76 -10.94 5.65 1.12
C PRO A 76 -10.32 6.58 0.08
N ARG A 77 -9.06 6.32 -0.29
CA ARG A 77 -8.37 7.11 -1.32
C ARG A 77 -7.59 6.26 -2.28
N ILE A 78 -7.42 6.79 -3.48
CA ILE A 78 -6.52 6.27 -4.52
C ILE A 78 -5.49 7.36 -4.79
N THR A 79 -4.21 7.05 -4.58
CA THR A 79 -3.10 7.98 -4.78
C THR A 79 -2.00 7.33 -5.61
N GLN A 80 -0.97 8.11 -5.95
CA GLN A 80 0.28 7.58 -6.49
C GLN A 80 1.37 7.69 -5.43
N CYS A 81 2.15 6.62 -5.27
CA CYS A 81 3.34 6.66 -4.41
C CYS A 81 4.46 7.48 -5.06
N TYR A 82 5.57 7.66 -4.33
CA TYR A 82 6.76 8.36 -4.80
C TYR A 82 7.29 7.88 -6.17
N MET A 83 7.13 6.59 -6.47
CA MET A 83 7.55 5.98 -7.74
C MET A 83 6.52 6.08 -8.86
N GLY A 84 5.33 6.64 -8.59
CA GLY A 84 4.25 6.76 -9.56
C GLY A 84 3.38 5.51 -9.69
N LEU A 85 3.41 4.58 -8.73
CA LEU A 85 2.51 3.43 -8.69
C LEU A 85 1.24 3.78 -7.92
N THR A 86 0.10 3.29 -8.40
CA THR A 86 -1.20 3.44 -7.78
C THR A 86 -1.24 2.70 -6.44
N MET A 87 -1.78 3.38 -5.42
CA MET A 87 -2.04 2.84 -4.10
C MET A 87 -3.47 3.17 -3.66
N ILE A 88 -4.12 2.21 -3.03
CA ILE A 88 -5.40 2.35 -2.35
C ILE A 88 -5.10 2.37 -0.86
N THR A 89 -5.63 3.36 -0.15
CA THR A 89 -5.53 3.45 1.31
C THR A 89 -6.91 3.59 1.91
N ILE A 90 -7.26 2.68 2.82
CA ILE A 90 -8.53 2.66 3.53
C ILE A 90 -8.27 2.88 5.03
N PRO A 91 -8.75 3.99 5.60
CA PRO A 91 -8.71 4.22 7.05
C PRO A 91 -9.48 3.14 7.83
N ILE A 92 -8.94 2.72 8.98
CA ILE A 92 -9.61 1.83 9.92
C ILE A 92 -9.87 2.63 11.19
N VAL A 93 -11.15 2.92 11.45
CA VAL A 93 -11.60 3.77 12.55
C VAL A 93 -12.10 2.92 13.70
N ILE A 94 -11.52 3.06 14.89
CA ILE A 94 -11.88 2.29 16.09
C ILE A 94 -12.19 3.28 17.20
N ASN A 95 -13.37 3.15 17.83
CA ASN A 95 -13.82 4.09 18.87
C ASN A 95 -13.71 5.56 18.43
N GLY A 96 -14.05 5.85 17.17
CA GLY A 96 -13.99 7.20 16.59
C GLY A 96 -12.58 7.72 16.28
N LYS A 97 -11.52 6.91 16.45
CA LYS A 97 -10.13 7.28 16.14
C LYS A 97 -9.57 6.45 15.00
N CYS A 98 -8.97 7.12 14.01
CA CYS A 98 -8.25 6.45 12.93
C CYS A 98 -6.81 6.18 13.34
N ASN A 99 -6.58 5.03 13.96
CA ASN A 99 -5.24 4.63 14.39
C ASN A 99 -4.51 3.77 13.35
N TYR A 100 -5.24 3.24 12.37
CA TYR A 100 -4.70 2.32 11.38
C TYR A 100 -5.26 2.56 9.98
N SER A 101 -4.61 2.01 8.97
CA SER A 101 -5.17 1.83 7.63
C SER A 101 -4.79 0.48 7.05
N VAL A 102 -5.56 0.04 6.06
CA VAL A 102 -5.12 -1.01 5.13
C VAL A 102 -4.76 -0.37 3.80
N THR A 103 -3.58 -0.73 3.28
CA THR A 103 -3.08 -0.27 1.99
C THR A 103 -2.92 -1.42 1.01
N CYS A 104 -3.22 -1.16 -0.26
CA CYS A 104 -2.97 -2.07 -1.37
C CYS A 104 -2.36 -1.27 -2.52
N GLY A 105 -1.27 -1.75 -3.11
CA GLY A 105 -0.58 -0.99 -4.15
C GLY A 105 0.19 -1.87 -5.12
N GLN A 106 1.32 -1.35 -5.61
CA GLN A 106 2.20 -2.05 -6.55
C GLN A 106 1.57 -2.28 -7.93
N MET A 107 0.67 -1.39 -8.31
CA MET A 107 -0.08 -1.45 -9.56
C MET A 107 0.08 -0.15 -10.33
N LEU A 108 -0.15 -0.19 -11.63
CA LEU A 108 -0.17 0.99 -12.48
C LEU A 108 -1.51 1.08 -13.19
N MET A 109 -2.11 2.27 -13.23
CA MET A 109 -3.33 2.47 -13.97
C MET A 109 -3.09 2.36 -15.49
N ALA A 110 -4.04 1.76 -16.21
CA ALA A 110 -4.01 1.66 -17.66
C ALA A 110 -3.86 3.05 -18.29
N GLY A 111 -2.95 3.18 -19.26
CA GLY A 111 -2.59 4.46 -19.87
C GLY A 111 -1.38 5.17 -19.24
N GLU A 112 -0.99 4.84 -18.00
CA GLU A 112 0.11 5.54 -17.33
C GLU A 112 1.51 4.96 -17.62
N LYS A 113 1.59 3.79 -18.27
CA LYS A 113 2.85 3.05 -18.50
C LYS A 113 3.95 3.88 -19.14
N LYS A 114 3.62 4.69 -20.15
CA LYS A 114 4.62 5.54 -20.84
C LYS A 114 5.20 6.59 -19.89
N LYS A 115 4.33 7.32 -19.18
CA LYS A 115 4.71 8.35 -18.20
C LYS A 115 5.56 7.74 -17.08
N PHE A 116 5.09 6.64 -16.49
CA PHE A 116 5.79 5.90 -15.43
C PHE A 116 7.21 5.50 -15.87
N LEU A 117 7.36 4.79 -17.00
CA LEU A 117 8.66 4.33 -17.47
C LEU A 117 9.61 5.49 -17.82
N SER A 118 9.09 6.60 -18.36
CA SER A 118 9.91 7.78 -18.68
C SER A 118 10.47 8.51 -17.45
N ALA A 119 9.83 8.37 -16.28
CA ALA A 119 10.29 8.99 -15.04
C ALA A 119 11.36 8.16 -14.31
N LEU A 120 11.47 6.86 -14.60
CA LEU A 120 12.37 5.95 -13.88
C LEU A 120 13.86 6.30 -13.93
N PRO A 121 14.44 6.83 -15.03
CA PRO A 121 15.84 7.26 -15.04
C PRO A 121 16.13 8.34 -13.99
N LEU A 122 15.23 9.32 -13.84
CA LEU A 122 15.37 10.37 -12.84
C LEU A 122 15.20 9.80 -11.43
N LYS A 123 14.19 8.96 -11.21
CA LYS A 123 13.96 8.30 -9.91
C LYS A 123 15.14 7.42 -9.49
N ALA A 124 15.75 6.70 -10.44
CA ALA A 124 16.95 5.91 -10.18
C ALA A 124 18.10 6.79 -9.68
N LYS A 125 18.32 7.95 -10.31
CA LYS A 125 19.34 8.90 -9.87
C LYS A 125 19.05 9.46 -8.48
N GLU A 126 17.82 9.89 -8.21
CA GLU A 126 17.39 10.41 -6.90
C GLU A 126 17.64 9.41 -5.77
N LEU A 127 17.32 8.13 -6.02
CA LEU A 127 17.41 7.04 -5.05
C LEU A 127 18.77 6.31 -5.06
N ALA A 128 19.72 6.72 -5.90
CA ALA A 128 21.01 6.05 -6.11
C ALA A 128 20.86 4.55 -6.48
N LEU A 129 19.91 4.24 -7.36
CA LEU A 129 19.62 2.89 -7.86
C LEU A 129 20.20 2.67 -9.27
N ASP A 130 20.37 1.40 -9.65
CA ASP A 130 20.68 1.02 -11.03
C ASP A 130 19.44 1.27 -11.92
N ALA A 131 19.56 2.26 -12.81
CA ALA A 131 18.48 2.64 -13.71
C ALA A 131 18.05 1.51 -14.65
N LYS A 132 18.98 0.67 -15.14
CA LYS A 132 18.65 -0.44 -16.04
C LYS A 132 17.83 -1.49 -15.29
N LYS A 133 18.24 -1.86 -14.07
CA LYS A 133 17.48 -2.80 -13.22
C LYS A 133 16.11 -2.24 -12.88
N LEU A 134 16.03 -0.98 -12.44
CA LEU A 134 14.78 -0.33 -12.08
C LEU A 134 13.79 -0.31 -13.25
N ILE A 135 14.24 0.06 -14.45
CA ILE A 135 13.40 0.07 -15.66
C ILE A 135 12.97 -1.35 -16.05
N ALA A 136 13.88 -2.33 -15.97
CA ALA A 136 13.57 -3.72 -16.29
C ALA A 136 12.47 -4.28 -15.36
N TYR A 137 12.54 -4.00 -14.07
CA TYR A 137 11.49 -4.36 -13.12
C TYR A 137 10.21 -3.55 -13.34
N GLY A 138 10.32 -2.26 -13.64
CA GLY A 138 9.19 -1.37 -13.91
C GLY A 138 8.33 -1.84 -15.09
N LYS A 139 8.95 -2.43 -16.12
CA LYS A 139 8.23 -3.00 -17.28
C LYS A 139 7.28 -4.15 -16.90
N LYS A 140 7.56 -4.84 -15.78
CA LYS A 140 6.81 -6.00 -15.27
C LYS A 140 5.74 -5.64 -14.23
N VAL A 141 5.62 -4.36 -13.85
CA VAL A 141 4.59 -3.92 -12.90
C VAL A 141 3.19 -4.25 -13.45
N LYS A 142 2.33 -4.77 -12.58
CA LYS A 142 0.94 -5.12 -12.90
C LYS A 142 0.19 -3.87 -13.34
N VAL A 143 -0.50 -3.95 -14.48
CA VAL A 143 -1.40 -2.90 -14.97
C VAL A 143 -2.83 -3.27 -14.62
N VAL A 144 -3.60 -2.31 -14.13
CA VAL A 144 -5.00 -2.46 -13.74
C VAL A 144 -5.87 -1.41 -14.41
N ASN A 145 -7.18 -1.67 -14.50
CA ASN A 145 -8.17 -0.71 -14.99
C ASN A 145 -8.98 -0.10 -13.82
N GLU A 146 -9.89 0.84 -14.13
CA GLU A 146 -10.71 1.51 -13.12
C GLU A 146 -11.61 0.55 -12.34
N ARG A 147 -12.16 -0.47 -13.01
CA ARG A 147 -13.02 -1.48 -12.39
C ARG A 147 -12.23 -2.31 -11.38
N ASP A 148 -11.00 -2.70 -11.70
CA ASP A 148 -10.13 -3.46 -10.78
C ASP A 148 -9.85 -2.66 -9.50
N LEU A 149 -9.53 -1.36 -9.66
CA LEU A 149 -9.27 -0.45 -8.55
C LEU A 149 -10.53 -0.22 -7.70
N ALA A 150 -11.68 0.05 -8.35
CA ALA A 150 -12.95 0.26 -7.65
C ALA A 150 -13.37 -0.99 -6.86
N THR A 151 -13.25 -2.18 -7.47
CA THR A 151 -13.61 -3.46 -6.82
C THR A 151 -12.69 -3.76 -5.64
N THR A 152 -11.38 -3.52 -5.81
CA THR A 152 -10.39 -3.70 -4.74
C THR A 152 -10.66 -2.71 -3.60
N MET A 153 -10.93 -1.45 -3.91
CA MET A 153 -11.28 -0.42 -2.92
C MET A 153 -12.54 -0.82 -2.13
N MET A 154 -13.61 -1.23 -2.82
CA MET A 154 -14.85 -1.70 -2.17
C MET A 154 -14.58 -2.87 -1.23
N PHE A 155 -13.81 -3.88 -1.68
CA PHE A 155 -13.52 -5.05 -0.85
C PHE A 155 -12.68 -4.69 0.38
N LEU A 156 -11.66 -3.84 0.23
CA LEU A 156 -10.84 -3.36 1.35
C LEU A 156 -11.66 -2.49 2.31
N SER A 157 -12.61 -1.70 1.81
CA SER A 157 -13.56 -0.94 2.65
C SER A 157 -14.41 -1.86 3.52
N LEU A 158 -14.94 -2.96 2.97
CA LEU A 158 -15.69 -3.95 3.76
C LEU A 158 -14.82 -4.61 4.83
N LEU A 159 -13.56 -4.93 4.51
CA LEU A 159 -12.62 -5.49 5.48
C LEU A 159 -12.27 -4.50 6.60
N ALA A 160 -12.03 -3.24 6.25
CA ALA A 160 -11.76 -2.18 7.22
C ALA A 160 -12.96 -1.96 8.15
N GLU A 161 -14.18 -1.90 7.59
CA GLU A 161 -15.42 -1.77 8.36
C GLU A 161 -15.65 -2.96 9.29
N TYR A 162 -15.42 -4.19 8.82
CA TYR A 162 -15.50 -5.39 9.66
C TYR A 162 -14.55 -5.30 10.85
N ILE A 163 -13.26 -4.96 10.62
CA ILE A 163 -12.28 -4.78 11.69
C ILE A 163 -12.72 -3.68 12.66
N SER A 164 -13.19 -2.54 12.15
CA SER A 164 -13.70 -1.43 12.94
C SER A 164 -14.84 -1.83 13.87
N ILE A 165 -15.83 -2.59 13.37
CA ILE A 165 -16.99 -3.03 14.15
C ILE A 165 -16.57 -4.05 15.21
N THR A 166 -15.78 -5.07 14.85
CA THR A 166 -15.39 -6.14 15.79
C THR A 166 -14.51 -5.65 16.94
N GLU A 167 -13.80 -4.54 16.76
CA GLU A 167 -12.91 -3.98 17.79
C GLU A 167 -13.56 -2.85 18.62
N THR A 168 -14.76 -2.40 18.24
CA THR A 168 -15.53 -1.38 18.97
C THR A 168 -16.52 -2.00 19.98
N GLN A 169 -16.90 -3.28 19.81
CA GLN A 169 -17.84 -4.01 20.68
C GLN A 169 -17.15 -4.68 21.86
#